data_AF-A0AAD7DXK5-F1
#
_entry.id   AF-A0AAD7DXK5-F1
#
_cell.length_a   1.000
_cell.length_b   1.000
_cell.length_c   1.000
_cell.angle_alpha   90.00
_cell.angle_beta   90.00
_cell.angle_gamma   90.00
#
_symmetry.space_group_name_H-M   'P 1'
#
loop_
_entity.id
_entity.type
_entity.pdbx_description
1 polymer ?
#
loop_
_entity_poly.entity_id
_entity_poly.type
_entity_poly.pdbx_seq_one_letter_code
_entity_poly.pdbx_strand_id
1 'polypeptide(L)'
;MSSSPTSSSPTTTYSAKCTPTATPCYSVAFENLAASIHGDDYLSYILTDTVDECISFCACRVGCAFANPYYDNNAKNTTMLTCAFYAGCHTAADATNTGGQSEPDGSLSTISSSSGYCLKSCGY
;
A
#
# COMPACT_ATOMS: atom_id res chain seq x y z
N MET A 1 -37.59 -30.42 -5.77
CA MET A 1 -36.85 -29.56 -6.72
C MET A 1 -35.65 -29.03 -5.96
N SER A 2 -34.44 -29.39 -6.41
CA SER A 2 -33.19 -29.24 -5.67
C SER A 2 -32.82 -27.80 -5.39
N SER A 3 -32.53 -27.50 -4.12
CA SER A 3 -31.80 -26.31 -3.69
C SER A 3 -30.36 -26.40 -4.16
N SER A 4 -29.88 -25.37 -4.85
CA SER A 4 -28.46 -25.22 -5.17
C SER A 4 -27.74 -24.57 -3.99
N PRO A 5 -26.62 -25.11 -3.48
CA PRO A 5 -25.69 -24.35 -2.67
C PRO A 5 -24.57 -23.80 -3.56
N THR A 6 -24.19 -22.54 -3.36
CA THR A 6 -22.87 -21.88 -3.57
C THR A 6 -22.97 -20.54 -4.29
N SER A 7 -22.70 -19.48 -3.54
CA SER A 7 -21.71 -18.49 -3.97
C SER A 7 -21.20 -17.81 -2.69
N SER A 8 -20.29 -18.51 -2.01
CA SER A 8 -19.45 -17.90 -1.00
C SER A 8 -18.51 -16.95 -1.74
N SER A 9 -18.75 -15.65 -1.61
CA SER A 9 -17.82 -14.61 -2.05
C SER A 9 -16.42 -14.95 -1.55
N PRO A 10 -15.36 -14.84 -2.37
CA PRO A 10 -14.02 -15.21 -1.95
C PRO A 10 -13.61 -14.36 -0.75
N THR A 11 -13.06 -15.03 0.25
CA THR A 11 -12.41 -14.44 1.42
C THR A 11 -11.39 -13.40 0.96
N THR A 12 -11.77 -12.12 0.96
CA THR A 12 -10.80 -11.03 0.89
C THR A 12 -9.88 -11.22 2.09
N THR A 13 -8.58 -11.33 1.83
CA THR A 13 -7.56 -11.53 2.86
C THR A 13 -7.51 -10.26 3.73
N TYR A 14 -8.40 -10.18 4.71
CA TYR A 14 -8.37 -9.17 5.75
C TYR A 14 -7.06 -9.35 6.51
N SER A 15 -6.26 -8.28 6.51
CA SER A 15 -4.97 -8.15 7.17
C SER A 15 -4.84 -9.04 8.40
N ALA A 16 -4.02 -10.09 8.30
CA ALA A 16 -3.43 -10.66 9.50
C ALA A 16 -2.56 -9.54 10.08
N LYS A 17 -3.01 -8.90 11.17
CA LYS A 17 -2.21 -7.92 11.89
C LYS A 17 -0.88 -8.58 12.23
N CYS A 18 0.19 -8.12 11.60
CA CYS A 18 1.50 -8.56 11.98
C CYS A 18 1.96 -7.75 13.19
N THR A 19 2.36 -8.45 14.25
CA THR A 19 3.01 -7.85 15.41
C THR A 19 4.51 -8.04 15.24
N PRO A 20 5.26 -7.00 14.80
CA PRO A 20 6.71 -7.12 14.69
C PRO A 20 7.33 -7.37 16.06
N THR A 21 8.38 -8.20 16.11
CA THR A 21 9.06 -8.59 17.36
C THR A 21 9.73 -7.40 18.07
N ALA A 22 10.03 -6.34 17.33
CA ALA A 22 10.51 -5.06 17.84
C ALA A 22 9.67 -3.94 17.24
N THR A 23 9.50 -2.84 17.97
CA THR A 23 8.89 -1.62 17.41
C THR A 23 9.74 -1.14 16.24
N PRO A 24 9.23 -1.15 14.99
CA PRO A 24 10.00 -0.69 13.85
C PRO A 24 10.10 0.83 13.86
N CYS A 25 11.29 1.36 13.54
CA CYS A 25 11.48 2.79 13.34
C CYS A 25 11.28 3.11 11.86
N TYR A 26 10.61 4.21 11.58
CA TYR A 26 10.49 4.72 10.22
C TYR A 26 11.03 6.14 10.16
N SER A 27 11.77 6.45 9.09
CA SER A 27 12.00 7.83 8.69
C SER A 27 11.01 8.19 7.60
N VAL A 28 10.26 9.28 7.80
CA VAL A 28 9.39 9.86 6.77
C VAL A 28 10.26 10.38 5.63
N ALA A 29 10.05 9.87 4.43
CA ALA A 29 10.76 10.28 3.22
C ALA A 29 10.05 11.43 2.49
N PHE A 30 8.72 11.40 2.47
CA PHE A 30 7.85 12.43 1.92
C PHE A 30 6.41 12.22 2.40
N GLU A 31 5.56 13.25 2.26
CA GLU A 31 4.15 13.19 2.61
C GLU A 31 3.28 13.94 1.62
N ASN A 32 2.03 13.49 1.50
CA ASN A 32 0.95 14.17 0.79
C ASN A 32 1.24 14.53 -0.68
N LEU A 33 1.82 13.60 -1.43
CA LEU A 33 2.01 13.73 -2.88
C LEU A 33 0.80 13.19 -3.65
N ALA A 34 0.58 13.72 -4.86
CA ALA A 34 -0.40 13.23 -5.83
C ALA A 34 0.17 12.16 -6.79
N ALA A 35 1.19 11.44 -6.32
CA ALA A 35 1.87 10.39 -7.06
C ALA A 35 2.42 9.33 -6.11
N SER A 36 2.37 8.06 -6.52
CA SER A 36 2.98 6.93 -5.82
C SER A 36 4.36 6.62 -6.39
N ILE A 37 5.14 5.84 -5.64
CA ILE A 37 6.47 5.41 -6.06
C ILE A 37 6.39 4.57 -7.33
N HIS A 38 7.22 4.92 -8.30
CA HIS A 38 7.54 4.09 -9.44
C HIS A 38 9.00 3.61 -9.28
N GLY A 39 9.16 2.41 -8.73
CA GLY A 39 10.47 1.82 -8.45
C GLY A 39 10.55 0.38 -8.94
N ASP A 40 11.73 -0.03 -9.44
CA ASP A 40 11.97 -1.35 -10.03
C ASP A 40 12.06 -2.48 -9.00
N ASP A 41 12.27 -2.13 -7.73
CA ASP A 41 12.39 -3.01 -6.58
C ASP A 41 11.07 -3.19 -5.82
N TYR A 42 9.95 -2.95 -6.52
CA TYR A 42 8.61 -3.24 -6.06
C TYR A 42 8.46 -4.70 -5.63
N LEU A 43 7.90 -4.91 -4.44
CA LEU A 43 7.67 -6.24 -3.89
C LEU A 43 6.22 -6.68 -4.10
N SER A 44 5.27 -5.88 -3.62
CA SER A 44 3.84 -6.21 -3.55
C SER A 44 3.06 -5.05 -2.92
N TYR A 45 1.76 -5.22 -2.72
CA TYR A 45 0.90 -4.27 -2.02
C TYR A 45 -0.12 -4.98 -1.13
N ILE A 46 -0.69 -4.25 -0.18
CA ILE A 46 -1.93 -4.61 0.51
C ILE A 46 -2.92 -3.44 0.46
N LEU A 47 -4.18 -3.71 0.79
CA LEU A 47 -5.17 -2.69 1.09
C LEU A 47 -5.36 -2.63 2.61
N THR A 48 -5.38 -1.43 3.17
CA THR A 48 -5.56 -1.19 4.61
C THR A 48 -6.29 0.13 4.85
N ASP A 49 -6.88 0.29 6.02
CA ASP A 49 -7.55 1.52 6.42
C ASP A 49 -6.58 2.55 7.03
N THR A 50 -5.36 2.14 7.42
CA THR A 50 -4.44 3.04 8.16
C THR A 50 -2.99 2.93 7.70
N VAL A 51 -2.26 4.05 7.84
CA VAL A 51 -0.81 4.10 7.63
C VAL A 51 -0.06 3.20 8.61
N ASP A 52 -0.52 3.11 9.87
CA ASP A 52 0.13 2.29 10.89
C ASP A 52 0.10 0.79 10.54
N GLU A 53 -1.02 0.31 10.02
CA GLU A 53 -1.12 -1.07 9.52
C GLU A 53 -0.23 -1.29 8.29
N CYS A 54 -0.16 -0.31 7.38
CA CYS A 54 0.71 -0.34 6.22
C CYS A 54 2.19 -0.50 6.62
N ILE A 55 2.71 0.37 7.49
CA ILE A 55 4.11 0.31 7.90
C ILE A 55 4.39 -0.92 8.79
N SER A 56 3.46 -1.33 9.66
CA SER A 56 3.63 -2.54 10.48
C SER A 56 3.75 -3.80 9.64
N PHE A 57 3.03 -3.88 8.51
CA PHE A 57 3.14 -5.01 7.59
C PHE A 57 4.51 -5.07 6.92
N CYS A 58 5.06 -3.92 6.50
CA CYS A 58 6.41 -3.86 5.93
C CYS A 58 7.45 -4.36 6.94
N ALA A 59 7.37 -3.94 8.20
CA ALA A 59 8.30 -4.36 9.26
C ALA A 59 8.36 -5.87 9.48
N CYS A 60 7.28 -6.60 9.17
CA CYS A 60 7.24 -8.05 9.28
C CYS A 60 7.67 -8.80 8.03
N ARG A 61 7.69 -8.13 6.88
CA ARG A 61 7.95 -8.76 5.61
C ARG A 61 9.46 -8.76 5.38
N VAL A 62 10.03 -9.96 5.33
CA VAL A 62 11.43 -10.14 4.94
C VAL A 62 11.66 -9.47 3.58
N GLY A 63 12.67 -8.62 3.53
CA GLY A 63 13.05 -7.88 2.34
C GLY A 63 12.30 -6.56 2.13
N CYS A 64 11.29 -6.21 2.93
CA CYS A 64 10.68 -4.87 2.84
C CYS A 64 11.55 -3.83 3.55
N ALA A 65 11.90 -2.76 2.84
CA ALA A 65 12.60 -1.61 3.40
C ALA A 65 11.79 -0.32 3.30
N PHE A 66 10.72 -0.29 2.52
CA PHE A 66 9.95 0.93 2.29
C PHE A 66 8.47 0.63 2.11
N ALA A 67 7.64 1.48 2.71
CA ALA A 67 6.19 1.46 2.56
C ALA A 67 5.70 2.79 1.96
N ASN A 68 4.88 2.70 0.92
CA ASN A 68 4.22 3.83 0.27
C ASN A 68 2.69 3.65 0.38
N PRO A 69 2.05 4.15 1.44
CA PRO A 69 0.60 4.30 1.49
C PRO A 69 0.14 5.46 0.61
N TYR A 70 -0.92 5.24 -0.16
CA TYR A 70 -1.60 6.24 -0.98
C TYR A 70 -3.04 5.83 -1.26
N TYR A 71 -3.90 6.77 -1.64
CA TYR A 71 -5.21 6.45 -2.21
C TYR A 71 -5.08 6.28 -3.72
N ASP A 72 -5.53 5.12 -4.22
CA ASP A 72 -5.75 4.87 -5.64
C ASP A 72 -7.22 5.12 -5.95
N ASN A 73 -7.53 6.37 -6.27
CA ASN A 73 -8.89 6.80 -6.58
C ASN A 73 -9.20 6.40 -8.03
N ASN A 74 -9.57 5.13 -8.23
CA ASN A 74 -10.39 4.78 -9.37
C ASN A 74 -11.77 5.46 -9.24
N ALA A 75 -12.53 5.60 -10.33
CA ALA A 75 -13.88 6.18 -10.25
C ALA A 75 -14.90 5.32 -9.50
N LYS A 76 -14.45 4.28 -8.79
CA LYS A 76 -15.25 3.45 -7.90
C LYS A 76 -15.06 3.81 -6.43
N ASN A 77 -14.29 4.87 -6.12
CA ASN A 77 -14.13 5.45 -4.78
C ASN A 77 -13.86 4.39 -3.70
N THR A 78 -12.74 3.67 -3.81
CA THR A 78 -12.24 2.90 -2.67
C THR A 78 -11.79 3.86 -1.57
N THR A 79 -12.29 3.64 -0.34
CA THR A 79 -11.84 4.39 0.84
C THR A 79 -10.57 3.81 1.46
N MET A 80 -10.08 2.69 0.94
CA MET A 80 -8.89 2.02 1.47
C MET A 80 -7.61 2.63 0.90
N LEU A 81 -6.58 2.69 1.74
CA LEU A 81 -5.22 2.99 1.31
C LEU A 81 -4.66 1.77 0.58
N THR A 82 -4.10 2.01 -0.60
CA THR A 82 -3.13 1.09 -1.19
C THR A 82 -1.79 1.30 -0.51
N CYS A 83 -1.20 0.23 0.01
CA CYS A 83 0.10 0.25 0.64
C CYS A 83 1.08 -0.57 -0.19
N ALA A 84 1.90 0.10 -0.99
CA ALA A 84 2.93 -0.53 -1.81
C ALA A 84 4.25 -0.70 -1.03
N PHE A 85 4.94 -1.81 -1.27
CA PHE A 85 6.18 -2.18 -0.59
C PHE A 85 7.35 -2.30 -1.57
N TYR A 86 8.53 -1.88 -1.14
CA TYR A 86 9.76 -1.91 -1.94
C TYR A 86 10.93 -2.44 -1.14
N ALA A 87 11.91 -3.02 -1.83
CA ALA A 87 13.08 -3.62 -1.21
C ALA A 87 14.14 -2.60 -0.75
N GLY A 88 14.10 -1.39 -1.31
CA GLY A 88 14.95 -0.24 -0.99
C GLY A 88 14.12 0.98 -0.57
N CYS A 89 14.79 1.96 0.02
CA CYS A 89 14.15 3.22 0.38
C CYS A 89 14.09 4.18 -0.79
N HIS A 90 12.94 4.84 -0.94
CA HIS A 90 12.68 5.82 -1.99
C HIS A 90 12.53 7.23 -1.43
N THR A 91 12.51 8.20 -2.34
CA THR A 91 12.28 9.62 -2.03
C THR A 91 11.13 10.17 -2.86
N ALA A 92 10.76 11.44 -2.61
CA ALA A 92 9.75 12.14 -3.42
C ALA A 92 10.08 12.15 -4.93
N ALA A 93 11.36 12.06 -5.31
CA ALA A 93 11.77 12.04 -6.72
C ALA A 93 11.30 10.79 -7.47
N ASP A 94 11.09 9.68 -6.74
CA ASP A 94 10.62 8.42 -7.31
C ASP A 94 9.08 8.36 -7.38
N ALA A 95 8.39 9.32 -6.75
CA ALA A 95 6.93 9.44 -6.76
C ALA A 95 6.44 10.03 -8.10
N THR A 96 6.44 9.22 -9.15
CA THR A 96 6.11 9.64 -10.51
C THR A 96 4.87 8.96 -11.09
N ASN A 97 4.33 7.94 -10.41
CA ASN A 97 3.10 7.29 -10.83
C ASN A 97 1.88 8.10 -10.35
N THR A 98 1.30 8.90 -11.23
CA THR A 98 0.12 9.73 -10.93
C THR A 98 -1.21 9.00 -11.14
N GLY A 99 -1.19 7.72 -11.53
CA GLY A 99 -2.37 7.02 -12.04
C GLY A 99 -2.59 7.31 -13.53
N GLY A 100 -3.85 7.38 -13.96
CA GLY A 100 -4.24 7.66 -15.35
C GLY A 100 -4.68 6.42 -16.14
N GLN A 101 -4.88 5.29 -15.47
CA GLN A 101 -5.42 4.09 -16.11
C GLN A 101 -6.90 4.32 -16.43
N SER A 102 -7.32 4.00 -17.66
CA SER A 102 -8.73 4.11 -18.06
C SER A 102 -9.55 2.97 -17.46
N GLU A 103 -10.60 3.34 -16.75
CA GLU A 103 -11.60 2.41 -16.24
C GLU A 103 -12.63 2.04 -17.32
N PRO A 104 -13.41 0.95 -17.14
CA PRO A 104 -14.42 0.53 -18.11
C PRO A 104 -15.52 1.58 -18.41
N ASP A 105 -15.70 2.56 -17.53
CA ASP A 105 -16.65 3.67 -17.69
C ASP A 105 -16.01 4.93 -18.35
N GLY A 106 -14.73 4.85 -18.73
CA GLY A 106 -13.99 5.93 -19.37
C GLY A 106 -13.42 6.98 -18.41
N SER A 107 -13.61 6.79 -17.10
CA SER A 107 -12.91 7.60 -16.10
C SER A 107 -11.43 7.22 -15.99
N LEU A 108 -10.64 8.08 -15.34
CA LEU A 108 -9.22 7.85 -15.09
C LEU A 108 -8.96 7.69 -13.60
N SER A 109 -8.13 6.71 -13.23
CA SER A 109 -7.64 6.62 -11.86
C SER A 109 -6.69 7.76 -11.51
N THR A 110 -6.69 8.20 -10.25
CA THR A 110 -5.78 9.24 -9.74
C THR A 110 -5.19 8.85 -8.40
N ILE A 111 -3.93 9.24 -8.16
CA ILE A 111 -3.26 9.00 -6.88
C ILE A 111 -3.34 10.23 -5.98
N SER A 112 -3.62 10.04 -4.69
CA SER A 112 -3.63 11.12 -3.71
C SER A 112 -3.13 10.70 -2.33
N SER A 113 -2.76 11.68 -1.51
CA SER A 113 -2.32 11.50 -0.12
C SER A 113 -1.18 10.47 0.02
N SER A 114 -0.30 10.43 -0.97
CA SER A 114 0.83 9.50 -1.01
C SER A 114 1.92 9.94 -0.05
N SER A 115 2.33 9.03 0.83
CA SER A 115 3.43 9.26 1.79
C SER A 115 4.44 8.12 1.71
N GLY A 116 5.68 8.37 2.10
CA GLY A 116 6.77 7.41 2.00
C GLY A 116 7.46 7.18 3.35
N TYR A 117 7.64 5.92 3.73
CA TYR A 117 8.25 5.53 5.00
C TYR A 117 9.39 4.54 4.76
N CYS A 118 10.61 4.97 5.04
CA CYS A 118 11.80 4.12 4.98
C CYS A 118 12.02 3.44 6.33
N LEU A 119 12.02 2.11 6.34
CA LEU A 119 12.26 1.30 7.53
C LEU A 119 13.71 1.51 8.00
N LYS A 120 13.86 1.70 9.29
CA LYS A 120 15.13 1.79 10.00
C LYS A 120 15.15 0.73 11.09
N SER A 121 16.33 0.15 11.32
CA SER A 121 16.55 -0.57 12.58
C SER A 121 16.58 0.47 13.70
N CYS A 122 15.63 0.41 14.64
CA CYS A 122 15.82 1.12 15.89
C CYS A 122 17.01 0.46 16.61
N GLY A 123 17.96 1.25 17.10
CA GLY A 123 19.05 0.75 17.93
C GLY A 123 18.51 0.15 19.24
N TYR A 124 19.06 -0.98 19.66
CA TYR A 124 18.96 -1.51 21.02
C TYR A 124 19.94 -0.78 21.94
#